data_AF-A7TDF6-F1
#
_entry.id   AF-A7TDF6-F1
#
_cell.length_a   1.000
_cell.length_b   1.000
_cell.length_c   1.000
_cell.angle_alpha   90.00
_cell.angle_beta   90.00
_cell.angle_gamma   90.00
#
_symmetry.space_group_name_H-M   'P 1'
#
loop_
_entity.id
_entity.type
_entity.pdbx_description
1 polymer ?
#
loop_
_entity_poly.entity_id
_entity_poly.type
_entity_poly.pdbx_seq_one_letter_code
_entity_poly.pdbx_strand_id
1 'polypeptide(L)'
;DSSESHKPDSVMESNVDAAEWKLEVERVLPLLKVHIRTDNKDWRTHYEQMQQHSEGIKSSLNETRGHLDKLHQEISRTLEKIASREKYVNNQLEHLLLEYRGLQDSAAEVKIYLRNKSSFDN
;
A
#
# COMPACT_ATOMS: atom_id res chain seq x y z
N ASP A 1 -38.67 -83.55 -28.91
CA ASP A 1 -37.42 -83.19 -28.24
C ASP A 1 -36.73 -82.18 -29.13
N SER A 2 -36.83 -80.90 -28.78
CA SER A 2 -36.45 -79.77 -29.64
C SER A 2 -35.41 -78.96 -28.90
N SER A 3 -34.14 -79.21 -29.20
CA SER A 3 -33.02 -78.43 -28.68
C SER A 3 -32.37 -77.67 -29.84
N GLU A 4 -32.96 -76.53 -30.24
CA GLU A 4 -32.28 -75.55 -31.07
C GLU A 4 -31.46 -74.63 -30.15
N SER A 5 -30.14 -74.73 -30.28
CA SER A 5 -29.15 -73.93 -29.58
C SER A 5 -29.16 -72.48 -30.08
N HIS A 6 -29.51 -71.53 -29.22
CA HIS A 6 -29.29 -70.10 -29.48
C HIS A 6 -27.79 -69.80 -29.45
N LYS A 7 -27.19 -69.54 -30.62
CA LYS A 7 -25.86 -68.92 -30.73
C LYS A 7 -25.95 -67.45 -30.31
N PRO A 8 -24.93 -66.89 -29.64
CA PRO A 8 -24.95 -65.50 -29.20
C PRO A 8 -24.95 -64.58 -30.43
N ASP A 9 -25.79 -63.54 -30.37
CA ASP A 9 -25.90 -62.52 -31.42
C ASP A 9 -24.51 -62.04 -31.83
N SER A 10 -24.21 -62.23 -33.11
CA SER A 10 -22.98 -61.80 -33.76
C SER A 10 -22.69 -60.34 -33.37
N VAL A 11 -21.44 -60.05 -32.98
CA VAL A 11 -20.94 -58.69 -32.75
C VAL A 11 -21.46 -57.80 -33.88
N MET A 12 -22.16 -56.71 -33.56
CA MET A 12 -22.67 -55.76 -34.55
C MET A 12 -21.47 -55.17 -35.30
N GLU A 13 -21.15 -55.76 -36.45
CA GLU A 13 -20.17 -55.19 -37.37
C GLU A 13 -20.81 -54.00 -38.07
N SER A 14 -20.17 -52.84 -37.96
CA SER A 14 -20.60 -51.65 -38.66
C SER A 14 -20.43 -51.86 -40.17
N ASN A 15 -21.54 -52.05 -40.88
CA ASN A 15 -21.58 -52.08 -42.36
C ASN A 15 -21.38 -50.69 -43.00
N VAL A 16 -21.03 -49.67 -42.22
CA VAL A 16 -20.79 -48.31 -42.73
C VAL A 16 -19.43 -48.25 -43.41
N ASP A 17 -19.42 -47.85 -44.68
CA ASP A 17 -18.21 -47.63 -45.46
C ASP A 17 -17.37 -46.49 -44.85
N ALA A 18 -16.04 -46.66 -44.85
CA ALA A 18 -15.13 -45.70 -44.25
C ALA A 18 -15.18 -44.33 -44.95
N ALA A 19 -15.45 -44.30 -46.25
CA ALA A 19 -15.59 -43.05 -46.99
C ALA A 19 -16.91 -42.34 -46.65
N GLU A 20 -18.00 -43.10 -46.48
CA GLU A 20 -19.30 -42.58 -46.04
C GLU A 20 -19.22 -41.99 -44.62
N TRP A 21 -18.55 -42.67 -43.69
CA TRP A 21 -18.33 -42.16 -42.34
C TRP A 21 -17.51 -40.86 -42.34
N LYS A 22 -16.46 -40.79 -43.16
CA LYS A 22 -15.62 -39.60 -43.27
C LYS A 22 -16.42 -38.40 -43.82
N LEU A 23 -17.25 -38.61 -44.83
CA LEU A 23 -18.12 -37.56 -45.37
C LEU A 23 -19.12 -37.06 -44.33
N GLU A 24 -19.69 -37.98 -43.55
CA GLU A 24 -20.59 -37.60 -42.46
C GLU A 24 -19.86 -36.80 -41.39
N VAL A 25 -18.65 -37.21 -40.99
CA VAL A 25 -17.80 -36.45 -40.05
C VAL A 25 -17.51 -35.04 -40.57
N GLU A 26 -17.12 -34.90 -41.83
CA GLU A 26 -16.89 -33.59 -42.47
C GLU A 26 -18.17 -32.73 -42.51
N ARG A 27 -19.34 -33.36 -42.66
CA ARG A 27 -20.65 -32.70 -42.66
C ARG A 27 -21.07 -32.21 -41.27
N VAL A 28 -20.84 -32.99 -40.20
CA VAL A 28 -21.21 -32.59 -38.83
C VAL A 28 -20.16 -31.72 -38.13
N LEU A 29 -18.89 -31.76 -38.52
CA LEU A 29 -17.82 -30.93 -37.94
C LEU A 29 -18.16 -29.44 -37.81
N PRO A 30 -18.72 -28.78 -38.85
CA PRO A 30 -19.13 -27.37 -38.78
C PRO A 30 -20.29 -27.13 -37.81
N LEU A 31 -21.19 -28.11 -37.64
CA LEU A 31 -22.35 -28.04 -36.75
C LEU A 31 -21.94 -28.19 -35.27
N LEU A 32 -20.80 -28.82 -35.02
CA LEU A 32 -20.20 -28.96 -33.68
C LEU A 32 -19.34 -27.75 -33.28
N LYS A 33 -19.06 -26.83 -34.21
CA LYS A 33 -18.25 -25.64 -33.93
C LYS A 33 -19.03 -24.63 -33.10
N VAL A 34 -18.93 -24.78 -31.78
CA VAL A 34 -19.48 -23.81 -30.82
C VAL A 34 -18.68 -22.50 -30.93
N HIS A 35 -19.27 -21.48 -31.57
CA HIS A 35 -18.76 -20.11 -31.47
C HIS A 35 -19.23 -19.51 -30.15
N ILE A 36 -18.36 -19.53 -29.15
CA ILE A 36 -18.57 -18.76 -27.92
C ILE A 36 -18.43 -17.29 -28.29
N ARG A 37 -19.55 -16.57 -28.41
CA ARG A 37 -19.54 -15.12 -28.51
C ARG A 37 -19.14 -14.59 -27.13
N THR A 38 -18.10 -13.76 -27.06
CA THR A 38 -17.78 -12.97 -25.86
C THR A 38 -18.95 -12.04 -25.57
N ASP A 39 -19.88 -12.51 -24.74
CA ASP A 39 -20.97 -11.71 -24.19
C ASP A 39 -20.46 -10.95 -22.96
N ASN A 40 -20.98 -9.76 -22.72
CA ASN A 40 -20.72 -8.92 -21.54
C ASN A 40 -21.20 -9.59 -20.22
N LYS A 41 -21.75 -10.81 -20.31
CA LYS A 41 -22.09 -11.72 -19.22
C LYS A 41 -21.03 -12.80 -18.96
N ASP A 42 -19.87 -12.76 -19.63
CA ASP A 42 -18.78 -13.69 -19.33
C ASP A 42 -18.17 -13.34 -17.98
N TRP A 43 -18.50 -14.16 -16.98
CA TRP A 43 -17.99 -14.03 -15.62
C TRP A 43 -16.46 -14.09 -15.58
N ARG A 44 -15.79 -14.68 -16.58
CA ARG A 44 -14.34 -14.70 -16.68
C ARG A 44 -13.77 -13.30 -16.91
N THR A 45 -14.36 -12.54 -17.82
CA THR A 45 -13.97 -11.14 -18.08
C THR A 45 -14.19 -10.28 -16.83
N HIS A 46 -15.32 -10.44 -16.14
CA HIS A 46 -15.59 -9.73 -14.89
C HIS A 46 -14.61 -10.12 -13.78
N TYR A 47 -14.26 -11.41 -13.67
CA TYR A 47 -13.29 -11.90 -12.70
C TYR A 47 -11.88 -11.34 -12.96
N GLU A 48 -11.45 -11.33 -14.22
CA GLU A 48 -10.17 -10.77 -14.65
C GLU A 48 -10.10 -9.26 -14.37
N GLN A 49 -11.17 -8.52 -14.68
CA GLN A 49 -11.29 -7.10 -14.31
C GLN A 49 -11.24 -6.89 -12.80
N MET A 50 -11.91 -7.73 -12.02
CA MET A 50 -11.91 -7.63 -10.56
C MET A 50 -10.53 -7.92 -9.96
N GLN A 51 -9.78 -8.88 -10.53
CA GLN A 51 -8.38 -9.10 -10.17
C GLN A 51 -7.52 -7.88 -10.51
N GLN A 52 -7.62 -7.36 -11.73
CA GLN A 52 -6.87 -6.19 -12.17
C GLN A 52 -7.15 -4.97 -11.26
N HIS A 53 -8.41 -4.72 -10.91
CA HIS A 53 -8.77 -3.65 -9.98
C HIS A 53 -8.24 -3.91 -8.58
N SER A 54 -8.31 -5.15 -8.07
CA SER A 54 -7.77 -5.51 -6.76
C SER A 54 -6.26 -5.26 -6.69
N GLU A 55 -5.51 -5.64 -7.72
CA GLU A 55 -4.08 -5.39 -7.83
C GLU A 55 -3.76 -3.90 -7.94
N GLY A 56 -4.53 -3.16 -8.75
CA GLY A 56 -4.41 -1.71 -8.85
C GLY A 56 -4.63 -1.00 -7.51
N ILE A 57 -5.68 -1.39 -6.77
CA ILE A 57 -5.96 -0.85 -5.43
C ILE A 57 -4.83 -1.18 -4.47
N LYS A 58 -4.32 -2.42 -4.47
CA LYS A 58 -3.19 -2.83 -3.61
C LYS A 58 -1.93 -2.03 -3.92
N SER A 59 -1.62 -1.83 -5.21
CA SER A 59 -0.48 -1.04 -5.65
C SER A 59 -0.59 0.41 -5.18
N SER A 60 -1.71 1.07 -5.46
CA SER A 60 -1.95 2.46 -5.05
C SER A 60 -1.94 2.62 -3.54
N LEU A 61 -2.48 1.66 -2.79
CA LEU A 61 -2.44 1.66 -1.32
C LEU A 61 -1.01 1.54 -0.80
N ASN A 62 -0.21 0.64 -1.37
CA ASN A 62 1.18 0.46 -0.97
C ASN A 62 2.02 1.71 -1.27
N GLU A 63 1.83 2.30 -2.44
CA GLU A 63 2.49 3.55 -2.82
C GLU A 63 2.11 4.71 -1.90
N THR A 64 0.81 4.90 -1.66
CA THR A 64 0.29 5.96 -0.77
C THR A 64 0.79 5.78 0.66
N ARG A 65 0.83 4.54 1.16
CA ARG A 65 1.43 4.24 2.46
C ARG A 65 2.90 4.61 2.50
N GLY A 66 3.66 4.27 1.46
CA GLY A 66 5.07 4.66 1.34
C GLY A 66 5.27 6.18 1.35
N HIS A 67 4.40 6.94 0.67
CA HIS A 67 4.43 8.41 0.72
C HIS A 67 4.13 8.94 2.13
N LEU A 68 3.13 8.37 2.80
CA LEU A 68 2.77 8.77 4.17
C LEU A 68 3.90 8.47 5.17
N ASP A 69 4.54 7.30 5.07
CA ASP A 69 5.66 6.92 5.94
C ASP A 69 6.87 7.85 5.76
N LYS A 70 7.18 8.24 4.52
CA LYS A 70 8.24 9.22 4.23
C LYS A 70 7.92 10.58 4.83
N LEU A 71 6.70 11.07 4.61
CA LEU A 71 6.24 12.35 5.15
C LEU A 71 6.28 12.35 6.69
N HIS A 72 5.84 11.27 7.33
CA HIS A 72 5.95 11.11 8.77
C HIS A 72 7.40 11.18 9.26
N GLN A 73 8.33 10.46 8.60
CA GLN A 73 9.75 10.50 8.96
C GLN A 73 10.36 11.89 8.79
N GLU A 74 10.01 12.62 7.74
CA GLU A 74 10.49 13.99 7.50
C GLU A 74 9.98 14.97 8.56
N ILE A 75 8.70 14.88 8.92
CA ILE A 75 8.10 15.68 9.99
C ILE A 75 8.79 15.38 11.32
N SER A 76 8.96 14.10 11.68
CA SER A 76 9.60 13.69 12.93
C SER A 76 11.04 14.22 13.02
N ARG A 77 11.84 14.07 11.95
CA ARG A 77 13.19 14.62 11.88
C ARG A 77 13.21 16.15 12.01
N THR A 78 12.24 16.83 11.43
CA THR A 78 12.14 18.29 11.50
C THR A 78 11.79 18.74 12.92
N LEU A 79 10.87 18.05 13.58
CA LEU A 79 10.52 18.31 14.98
C LEU A 79 11.71 18.10 15.92
N GLU A 80 12.51 17.04 15.74
CA GLU A 80 13.74 16.81 16.51
C GLU A 80 14.76 17.95 16.33
N LYS A 81 14.91 18.44 15.09
CA LYS A 81 15.78 19.60 14.79
C LYS A 81 15.26 20.88 15.45
N ILE A 82 13.95 21.10 15.45
CA ILE A 82 13.34 22.26 16.13
C ILE A 82 13.59 22.15 17.64
N ALA A 83 13.26 21.01 18.25
CA ALA A 83 13.40 20.80 19.69
C ALA A 83 14.86 20.97 20.16
N SER A 84 15.82 20.45 19.40
CA SER A 84 17.25 20.63 19.71
C SER A 84 17.68 22.10 19.62
N ARG A 85 17.17 22.84 18.64
CA ARG A 85 17.48 24.26 18.46
C ARG A 85 16.81 25.13 19.53
N GLU A 86 15.58 24.82 19.92
CA GLU A 86 14.90 25.46 21.05
C GLU A 86 15.67 25.24 22.34
N LYS A 87 16.09 24.00 22.62
CA LYS A 87 16.92 23.68 23.78
C LYS A 87 18.22 24.48 23.78
N TYR A 88 18.88 24.60 22.63
CA TYR A 88 20.09 25.40 22.48
C TYR A 88 19.84 26.89 22.78
N VAL A 89 18.80 27.48 22.20
CA VAL A 89 18.44 28.89 22.43
C VAL A 89 18.09 29.15 23.89
N ASN A 90 17.30 28.26 24.51
CA ASN A 90 16.92 28.38 25.91
C ASN A 90 18.15 28.34 26.83
N ASN A 91 19.10 27.44 26.57
CA ASN A 91 20.34 27.38 27.35
C ASN A 91 21.17 28.66 27.22
N GLN A 92 21.26 29.24 26.01
CA GLN A 92 21.98 30.49 25.79
C GLN A 92 21.29 31.68 26.48
N LEU A 93 19.95 31.72 26.44
CA LEU A 93 19.17 32.78 27.08
C LEU A 93 19.27 32.70 28.60
N GLU A 94 19.19 31.50 29.19
CA GLU A 94 19.31 31.28 30.63
C GLU A 94 20.66 31.81 31.15
N HIS A 95 21.75 31.53 30.43
CA HIS A 95 23.07 32.05 30.76
C HIS A 95 23.10 33.58 30.77
N LEU A 96 22.56 34.21 29.72
CA LEU A 96 22.53 35.67 29.62
C LEU A 96 21.66 36.32 30.72
N LEU A 97 20.54 35.69 31.09
CA LEU A 97 19.69 36.17 32.17
C LEU A 97 20.40 36.10 33.54
N LEU A 98 21.19 35.06 33.78
CA LEU A 98 22.01 34.95 34.99
C LEU A 98 23.07 36.04 35.04
N GLU A 99 23.79 36.29 33.95
CA GLU A 99 24.77 37.38 33.86
C GLU A 99 24.14 38.74 34.10
N TYR A 100 23.00 39.01 33.45
CA TYR A 100 22.26 40.26 33.62
C TYR A 100 21.86 40.48 35.08
N ARG A 101 21.35 39.43 35.75
CA ARG A 101 21.00 39.50 37.17
C ARG A 101 22.21 39.80 38.04
N GLY A 102 23.34 39.15 37.78
CA GLY A 102 24.60 39.42 38.51
C GLY A 102 25.09 40.85 38.35
N LEU A 103 25.02 41.41 37.13
CA LEU A 103 25.36 42.81 36.87
C LEU A 103 24.39 43.77 37.57
N GLN A 104 23.09 43.44 37.58
CA GLN A 104 22.08 44.24 38.26
C GLN A 104 22.32 44.29 39.78
N ASP A 105 22.63 43.14 40.40
CA ASP A 105 22.93 43.04 41.82
C ASP A 105 24.19 43.86 42.17
N SER A 106 25.26 43.72 41.39
CA SER A 106 26.49 44.52 41.54
C SER A 106 26.24 46.03 41.41
N ALA A 107 25.42 46.44 40.44
CA ALA A 107 25.05 47.85 40.29
C ALA A 107 24.22 48.36 41.48
N ALA A 108 23.38 47.53 42.08
CA ALA A 108 22.62 47.86 43.28
C ALA A 108 23.54 48.01 44.50
N GLU A 109 24.52 47.12 44.68
CA GLU A 109 25.53 47.19 45.74
C GLU A 109 26.33 48.49 45.66
N VAL A 110 26.82 48.85 44.46
CA VAL A 110 27.56 50.11 44.24
C VAL A 110 26.70 51.32 44.58
N LYS A 111 25.42 51.34 44.18
CA LYS A 111 24.49 52.44 44.52
C LYS A 111 24.30 52.56 46.04
N ILE A 112 24.13 51.45 46.74
CA ILE A 112 23.97 51.44 48.20
C ILE A 112 25.26 51.93 48.87
N TYR A 113 26.41 51.45 48.43
CA TYR A 113 27.72 51.88 48.94
C TYR A 113 27.93 53.39 48.77
N LEU A 114 27.66 53.94 47.58
CA LEU A 114 27.76 55.38 47.32
C LEU A 114 26.79 56.18 48.19
N ARG A 115 25.54 55.73 48.33
CA ARG A 115 24.55 56.37 49.22
C ARG A 115 25.03 56.41 50.67
N ASN A 116 25.53 55.29 51.18
CA ASN A 116 26.02 55.21 52.55
C ASN A 116 27.23 56.13 52.74
N LYS A 117 28.21 56.10 51.83
CA LYS A 117 29.38 56.99 51.89
C LYS A 117 28.99 58.48 51.87
N SER A 118 28.09 58.88 51.00
CA SER A 118 27.58 60.26 50.96
C SER A 118 26.84 60.69 52.23
N SER A 119 26.35 59.74 53.03
CA SER A 119 25.73 60.00 54.33
C SER A 119 26.75 60.11 55.47
N PHE A 120 27.99 59.65 55.29
CA PHE A 120 29.07 59.82 56.28
C PHE A 120 29.90 61.08 56.04
N ASP A 121 29.93 61.57 54.79
CA ASP A 121 30.65 62.80 54.39
C ASP A 121 29.85 64.10 54.64
N ASN A 122 28.63 64.01 55.21
CA ASN A 122 27.71 65.11 55.53
C ASN A 122 27.45 65.15 57.05
#